data_AF-A0A6J7KM37-F1
#
_entry.id   AF-A0A6J7KM37-F1
#
_cell.length_a   1.000
_cell.length_b   1.000
_cell.length_c   1.000
_cell.angle_alpha   90.00
_cell.angle_beta   90.00
_cell.angle_gamma   90.00
#
_symmetry.space_group_name_H-M   'P 1'
#
loop_
_entity.id
_entity.type
_entity.pdbx_description
1 polymer ?
#
loop_
_entity_poly.entity_id
_entity_poly.type
_entity_poly.pdbx_seq_one_letter_code
_entity_poly.pdbx_strand_id
1 'polypeptide(L)'
;MPGVVPIERVIAATDEVAVAVSAVEVFAEGLAFELVAMATVDPRGDASGRIDPMLFHLHRLPEAGEVPDAMLRVGVEFGDGRKATNMEPSGYGPPDDGAIVLRPGGGGGSEERYEQSFWVWPLPADGVLRIVCEWPAFGIPVTTLDIDGEAILDAAGRSQVVFSDDHLPYPPAPEADDPGWTAYT
;
A
#
# COMPACT_ATOMS: atom_id res chain seq x y z
N MET A 1 -12.86 -11.82 -6.52
CA MET A 1 -13.65 -10.83 -5.79
C MET A 1 -13.28 -10.90 -4.32
N PRO A 2 -12.92 -9.78 -3.69
CA PRO A 2 -12.55 -9.77 -2.27
C PRO A 2 -13.79 -9.90 -1.38
N GLY A 3 -13.59 -10.43 -0.16
CA GLY A 3 -14.45 -10.06 0.96
C GLY A 3 -14.01 -8.71 1.52
N VAL A 4 -14.89 -8.00 2.21
CA VAL A 4 -14.60 -6.64 2.70
C VAL A 4 -14.66 -6.59 4.23
N VAL A 5 -13.71 -5.86 4.81
CA VAL A 5 -13.78 -5.36 6.19
C VAL A 5 -14.13 -3.86 6.10
N PRO A 6 -15.34 -3.44 6.53
CA PRO A 6 -15.74 -2.04 6.42
C PRO A 6 -14.95 -1.18 7.40
N ILE A 7 -14.17 -0.22 6.87
CA ILE A 7 -13.34 0.70 7.66
C ILE A 7 -13.42 2.09 7.07
N GLU A 8 -13.73 3.06 7.92
CA GLU A 8 -13.77 4.49 7.59
C GLU A 8 -13.12 5.25 8.75
N ARG A 9 -11.79 5.24 8.82
CA ARG A 9 -11.05 5.74 9.99
C ARG A 9 -9.93 6.69 9.59
N VAL A 10 -9.98 7.91 10.13
CA VAL A 10 -8.84 8.82 10.16
C VAL A 10 -7.82 8.25 11.15
N ILE A 11 -6.61 7.97 10.67
CA ILE A 11 -5.49 7.48 11.47
C ILE A 11 -4.81 8.66 12.16
N ALA A 12 -4.55 9.73 11.42
CA ALA A 12 -3.88 10.93 11.89
C ALA A 12 -4.45 12.18 11.22
N ALA A 13 -4.45 13.30 11.94
CA ALA A 13 -4.86 14.59 11.42
C ALA A 13 -4.09 15.73 12.09
N THR A 14 -3.92 16.80 11.34
CA THR A 14 -3.41 18.11 11.77
C THR A 14 -4.35 19.18 11.21
N ASP A 15 -4.01 20.46 11.39
CA ASP A 15 -4.77 21.56 10.80
C ASP A 15 -4.59 21.65 9.27
N GLU A 16 -3.53 21.04 8.70
CA GLU A 16 -3.21 21.10 7.26
C GLU A 16 -3.59 19.82 6.51
N VAL A 17 -3.43 18.65 7.13
CA VAL A 17 -3.62 17.35 6.46
C VAL A 17 -4.26 16.30 7.36
N ALA A 18 -4.93 15.34 6.74
CA ALA A 18 -5.42 14.13 7.38
C ALA A 18 -5.07 12.87 6.56
N VAL A 19 -4.82 11.77 7.25
CA VAL A 19 -4.56 10.45 6.67
C VAL A 19 -5.60 9.48 7.20
N ALA A 20 -6.28 8.77 6.30
CA ALA A 20 -7.34 7.82 6.63
C ALA A 20 -7.17 6.49 5.90
N VAL A 21 -7.80 5.45 6.42
CA VAL A 21 -8.06 4.19 5.71
C VAL A 21 -9.54 4.12 5.40
N SER A 22 -9.88 3.92 4.12
CA SER A 22 -11.26 3.95 3.63
C SER A 22 -11.80 2.60 3.16
N ALA A 23 -10.94 1.61 2.96
CA ALA A 23 -11.35 0.27 2.59
C ALA A 23 -10.27 -0.76 2.95
N VAL A 24 -10.71 -1.97 3.28
CA VAL A 24 -9.87 -3.16 3.36
C VAL A 24 -10.55 -4.29 2.60
N GLU A 25 -9.91 -4.70 1.51
CA GLU A 25 -10.34 -5.75 0.60
C GLU A 25 -9.49 -6.99 0.84
N VAL A 26 -10.13 -8.10 1.20
CA VAL A 26 -9.43 -9.32 1.61
C VAL A 26 -9.65 -10.41 0.58
N PHE A 27 -8.55 -10.97 0.10
CA PHE A 27 -8.48 -12.11 -0.82
C PHE A 27 -7.94 -13.33 -0.08
N ALA A 28 -7.99 -14.50 -0.69
CA ALA A 28 -7.52 -15.74 -0.06
C ALA A 28 -6.02 -15.71 0.33
N GLU A 29 -5.19 -14.99 -0.43
CA GLU A 29 -3.72 -14.98 -0.28
C GLU A 29 -3.17 -13.73 0.43
N GLY A 30 -3.98 -12.68 0.55
CA GLY A 30 -3.54 -11.38 1.03
C GLY A 30 -4.68 -10.38 1.06
N LEU A 31 -4.36 -9.14 1.39
CA LEU A 31 -5.34 -8.06 1.46
C LEU A 31 -4.81 -6.81 0.81
N ALA A 32 -5.72 -5.98 0.33
CA ALA A 32 -5.46 -4.61 -0.04
C ALA A 32 -6.12 -3.66 0.96
N PHE A 33 -5.49 -2.51 1.22
CA PHE A 33 -6.15 -1.40 1.90
C PHE A 33 -5.94 -0.10 1.14
N GLU A 34 -6.94 0.76 1.18
CA GLU A 34 -6.92 2.07 0.56
C GLU A 34 -6.56 3.13 1.60
N LEU A 35 -5.43 3.79 1.40
CA LEU A 35 -5.02 4.95 2.17
C LEU A 35 -5.43 6.22 1.45
N VAL A 36 -6.02 7.15 2.20
CA VAL A 36 -6.45 8.44 1.70
C VAL A 36 -5.71 9.53 2.45
N ALA A 37 -4.93 10.33 1.72
CA ALA A 37 -4.40 11.60 2.21
C ALA A 37 -5.33 12.74 1.76
N MET A 38 -5.64 13.65 2.68
CA MET A 38 -6.46 14.83 2.45
C MET A 38 -5.69 16.06 2.95
N ALA A 39 -5.83 17.18 2.27
CA ALA A 39 -5.23 18.45 2.66
C ALA A 39 -6.21 19.60 2.58
N THR A 40 -5.95 20.63 3.37
CA THR A 40 -6.57 21.94 3.18
C THR A 40 -6.06 22.60 1.90
N VAL A 41 -6.81 23.57 1.36
CA VAL A 41 -6.36 24.39 0.23
C VAL A 41 -4.97 24.97 0.52
N ASP A 42 -4.04 24.75 -0.39
CA ASP A 42 -2.67 25.25 -0.35
C ASP A 42 -1.92 24.96 0.97
N PRO A 43 -1.64 23.68 1.28
CA PRO A 43 -1.08 23.31 2.57
C PRO A 43 0.35 23.88 2.78
N ARG A 44 1.06 24.32 1.72
CA ARG A 44 2.45 24.81 1.81
C ARG A 44 2.87 25.95 0.87
N GLY A 45 1.98 26.52 0.06
CA GLY A 45 2.31 27.54 -0.92
C GLY A 45 3.05 27.01 -2.16
N ASP A 46 2.96 25.71 -2.46
CA ASP A 46 3.70 25.14 -3.59
C ASP A 46 3.01 25.38 -4.94
N ALA A 47 3.81 25.50 -6.00
CA ALA A 47 3.31 25.87 -7.33
C ALA A 47 2.46 24.78 -7.99
N SER A 48 2.45 23.54 -7.46
CA SER A 48 1.61 22.47 -7.98
C SER A 48 0.22 22.42 -7.34
N GLY A 49 0.07 22.93 -6.12
CA GLY A 49 -1.18 22.86 -5.35
C GLY A 49 -1.64 21.44 -5.01
N ARG A 50 -0.84 20.41 -5.35
CA ARG A 50 -1.20 19.00 -5.21
C ARG A 50 -0.40 18.33 -4.12
N ILE A 51 -1.09 17.61 -3.23
CA ILE A 51 -0.42 16.67 -2.34
C ILE A 51 0.15 15.49 -3.13
N ASP A 52 1.39 15.12 -2.84
CA ASP A 52 2.10 13.98 -3.44
C ASP A 52 2.71 13.10 -2.35
N PRO A 53 1.90 12.39 -1.55
CA PRO A 53 2.38 11.65 -0.38
C PRO A 53 3.40 10.56 -0.73
N MET A 54 3.32 9.99 -1.94
CA MET A 54 4.23 8.95 -2.44
C MET A 54 5.42 9.48 -3.24
N LEU A 55 5.53 10.80 -3.39
CA LEU A 55 6.61 11.47 -4.13
C LEU A 55 6.73 11.01 -5.61
N PHE A 56 5.65 10.54 -6.23
CA PHE A 56 5.69 10.05 -7.62
C PHE A 56 5.91 11.16 -8.65
N HIS A 57 5.63 12.42 -8.29
CA HIS A 57 5.79 13.58 -9.14
C HIS A 57 7.10 14.34 -8.86
N LEU A 58 7.93 13.87 -7.91
CA LEU A 58 9.27 14.43 -7.74
C LEU A 58 10.15 14.11 -8.96
N HIS A 59 10.60 15.17 -9.64
CA HIS A 59 11.59 15.08 -10.72
C HIS A 59 13.04 14.90 -10.21
N ARG A 60 13.27 14.96 -8.89
CA ARG A 60 14.60 14.79 -8.27
C ARG A 60 14.56 13.59 -7.33
N LEU A 61 15.43 12.62 -7.60
CA LEU A 61 15.64 11.47 -6.71
C LEU A 61 16.19 11.94 -5.36
N PRO A 62 15.72 11.37 -4.23
CA PRO A 62 16.32 11.60 -2.91
C PRO A 62 17.82 11.31 -2.92
N GLU A 63 18.57 11.98 -2.04
CA GLU A 63 19.97 11.61 -1.79
C GLU A 63 20.02 10.21 -1.17
N ALA A 64 20.98 9.39 -1.60
CA ALA A 64 20.99 7.97 -1.27
C ALA A 64 21.05 7.74 0.24
N GLY A 65 20.02 7.10 0.80
CA GLY A 65 19.96 6.64 2.19
C GLY A 65 19.09 7.46 3.13
N GLU A 66 18.55 8.62 2.71
CA GLU A 66 17.64 9.42 3.52
C GLU A 66 16.20 9.35 2.97
N VAL A 67 15.24 9.02 3.84
CA VAL A 67 13.81 9.03 3.49
C VAL A 67 13.27 10.44 3.71
N PRO A 68 12.89 11.19 2.64
CA PRO A 68 12.48 12.59 2.79
C PRO A 68 11.28 12.74 3.73
N ASP A 69 11.29 13.78 4.56
CA ASP A 69 10.15 14.10 5.46
C ASP A 69 8.86 14.41 4.71
N ALA A 70 8.97 14.78 3.43
CA ALA A 70 7.82 14.98 2.54
C ALA A 70 7.11 13.67 2.16
N MET A 71 7.77 12.51 2.28
CA MET A 71 7.17 11.21 2.01
C MET A 71 6.26 10.79 3.15
N LEU A 72 5.04 10.37 2.83
CA LEU A 72 4.18 9.66 3.77
C LEU A 72 4.72 8.24 3.95
N ARG A 73 5.19 7.94 5.15
CA ARG A 73 5.72 6.63 5.51
C ARG A 73 4.56 5.77 6.01
N VAL A 74 4.41 4.60 5.41
CA VAL A 74 3.33 3.66 5.71
C VAL A 74 3.96 2.32 6.06
N GLY A 75 3.47 1.71 7.13
CA GLY A 75 3.90 0.40 7.58
C GLY A 75 2.73 -0.48 7.98
N VAL A 76 2.99 -1.78 8.02
CA VAL A 76 2.09 -2.76 8.60
C VAL A 76 2.85 -3.65 9.57
N GLU A 77 2.17 -4.07 10.64
CA GLU A 77 2.68 -4.99 11.65
C GLU A 77 1.62 -6.02 11.99
N PHE A 78 1.99 -7.30 12.02
CA PHE A 78 1.13 -8.38 12.47
C PHE A 78 1.25 -8.60 13.98
N GLY A 79 0.27 -9.27 14.57
CA GLY A 79 0.26 -9.63 16.01
C GLY A 79 1.47 -10.47 16.45
N ASP A 80 2.12 -11.16 15.53
CA ASP A 80 3.36 -11.92 15.76
C ASP A 80 4.64 -11.07 15.69
N GLY A 81 4.51 -9.77 15.41
CA GLY A 81 5.59 -8.79 15.37
C GLY A 81 6.31 -8.65 14.03
N ARG A 82 5.95 -9.43 12.98
CA ARG A 82 6.46 -9.21 11.62
C ARG A 82 6.01 -7.85 11.09
N LYS A 83 6.90 -7.12 10.40
CA LYS A 83 6.63 -5.76 9.88
C LYS A 83 7.12 -5.56 8.45
N ALA A 84 6.43 -4.72 7.70
CA ALA A 84 6.85 -4.22 6.39
C ALA A 84 6.53 -2.73 6.26
N THR A 85 7.31 -2.01 5.45
CA THR A 85 7.11 -0.58 5.20
C THR A 85 7.19 -0.24 3.71
N ASN A 86 6.59 0.88 3.30
CA ASN A 86 6.69 1.40 1.93
C ASN A 86 8.04 2.06 1.62
N MET A 87 9.00 1.99 2.55
CA MET A 87 10.35 2.54 2.39
C MET A 87 11.33 1.52 1.85
N GLU A 88 10.97 0.23 1.87
CA GLU A 88 11.79 -0.87 1.36
C GLU A 88 11.30 -1.32 -0.02
N PRO A 89 12.20 -1.74 -0.92
CA PRO A 89 11.78 -2.34 -2.18
C PRO A 89 10.91 -3.59 -1.93
N SER A 90 9.69 -3.60 -2.47
CA SER A 90 8.79 -4.76 -2.38
C SER A 90 8.92 -5.68 -3.60
N GLY A 91 8.88 -6.99 -3.39
CA GLY A 91 8.79 -7.99 -4.48
C GLY A 91 7.46 -7.91 -5.26
N TYR A 92 7.40 -8.61 -6.40
CA TYR A 92 6.22 -8.67 -7.28
C TYR A 92 5.30 -9.87 -7.01
N GLY A 93 5.52 -10.61 -5.92
CA GLY A 93 4.72 -11.79 -5.57
C GLY A 93 4.80 -12.14 -4.09
N PRO A 94 4.04 -13.16 -3.65
CA PRO A 94 4.08 -13.63 -2.27
C PRO A 94 5.49 -14.14 -1.93
N PRO A 95 5.99 -13.86 -0.73
CA PRO A 95 7.33 -14.30 -0.31
C PRO A 95 7.34 -15.80 0.03
N ASP A 96 8.37 -16.50 -0.45
CA ASP A 96 8.53 -17.96 -0.25
C ASP A 96 8.78 -18.36 1.22
N ASP A 97 9.32 -17.45 2.02
CA ASP A 97 9.73 -17.66 3.42
C ASP A 97 8.67 -17.24 4.44
N GLY A 98 7.50 -16.78 3.96
CA GLY A 98 6.46 -16.21 4.81
C GLY A 98 6.82 -14.86 5.41
N ALA A 99 7.78 -14.12 4.85
CA ALA A 99 7.98 -12.71 5.21
C ALA A 99 6.68 -11.91 5.01
N ILE A 100 6.56 -10.78 5.67
CA ILE A 100 5.49 -9.82 5.39
C ILE A 100 5.98 -8.85 4.30
N VAL A 101 5.13 -8.54 3.34
CA VAL A 101 5.39 -7.61 2.25
C VAL A 101 4.30 -6.55 2.25
N LEU A 102 4.69 -5.28 2.17
CA LEU A 102 3.81 -4.16 1.89
C LEU A 102 4.19 -3.60 0.52
N ARG A 103 3.33 -3.82 -0.47
CA ARG A 103 3.56 -3.40 -1.84
C ARG A 103 2.67 -2.21 -2.19
N PRO A 104 3.24 -1.06 -2.60
CA PRO A 104 2.47 0.02 -3.19
C PRO A 104 1.76 -0.45 -4.47
N GLY A 105 0.46 -0.20 -4.54
CA GLY A 105 -0.38 -0.43 -5.70
C GLY A 105 -0.59 0.83 -6.53
N GLY A 106 -1.77 0.96 -7.12
CA GLY A 106 -2.16 2.15 -7.86
C GLY A 106 -2.40 3.34 -6.93
N GLY A 107 -2.00 4.53 -7.37
CA GLY A 107 -2.25 5.78 -6.65
C GLY A 107 -2.69 6.89 -7.60
N GLY A 108 -3.52 7.80 -7.09
CA GLY A 108 -4.08 8.88 -7.87
C GLY A 108 -4.78 9.92 -7.00
N GLY A 109 -4.84 11.15 -7.48
CA GLY A 109 -5.39 12.23 -6.67
C GLY A 109 -5.56 13.55 -7.40
N SER A 110 -6.34 14.42 -6.77
CA SER A 110 -6.49 15.84 -7.08
C SER A 110 -5.56 16.68 -6.21
N GLU A 111 -5.81 17.98 -6.13
CA GLU A 111 -5.03 18.94 -5.33
C GLU A 111 -5.11 18.64 -3.81
N GLU A 112 -6.32 18.40 -3.33
CA GLU A 112 -6.63 18.28 -1.90
C GLU A 112 -6.79 16.83 -1.42
N ARG A 113 -6.77 15.86 -2.34
CA ARG A 113 -7.06 14.46 -2.05
C ARG A 113 -6.22 13.52 -2.89
N TYR A 114 -5.61 12.55 -2.23
CA TYR A 114 -4.81 11.50 -2.86
C TYR A 114 -5.18 10.14 -2.27
N GLU A 115 -5.38 9.17 -3.13
CA GLU A 115 -5.70 7.78 -2.79
C GLU A 115 -4.54 6.89 -3.23
N GLN A 116 -4.12 5.99 -2.35
CA GLN A 116 -3.06 5.03 -2.59
C GLN A 116 -3.51 3.65 -2.11
N SER A 117 -3.53 2.69 -3.02
CA SER A 117 -3.75 1.30 -2.65
C SER A 117 -2.44 0.65 -2.20
N PHE A 118 -2.53 -0.20 -1.19
CA PHE A 118 -1.42 -1.02 -0.72
C PHE A 118 -1.85 -2.47 -0.66
N TRP A 119 -1.02 -3.36 -1.16
CA TRP A 119 -1.19 -4.80 -1.03
C TRP A 119 -0.30 -5.36 0.08
N VAL A 120 -0.85 -6.26 0.89
CA VAL A 120 -0.15 -6.96 1.97
C VAL A 120 -0.19 -8.47 1.73
N TRP A 121 0.99 -9.09 1.75
CA TRP A 121 1.17 -10.54 1.84
C TRP A 121 1.93 -10.90 3.11
N PRO A 122 1.68 -12.09 3.69
CA PRO A 122 0.47 -12.90 3.53
C PRO A 122 -0.71 -12.25 4.27
N LEU A 123 -1.81 -12.98 4.50
CA LEU A 123 -2.79 -12.58 5.52
C LEU A 123 -2.19 -12.71 6.94
N PRO A 124 -2.63 -11.87 7.91
CA PRO A 124 -2.31 -12.10 9.31
C PRO A 124 -2.93 -13.44 9.78
N ALA A 125 -2.20 -14.21 10.59
CA ALA A 125 -2.67 -15.53 11.06
C ALA A 125 -3.79 -15.42 12.09
N ASP A 126 -3.53 -14.73 13.20
CA ASP A 126 -4.48 -14.35 14.24
C ASP A 126 -3.99 -13.06 14.95
N GLY A 127 -4.86 -12.42 15.73
CA GLY A 127 -4.53 -11.18 16.45
C GLY A 127 -4.85 -9.92 15.65
N VAL A 128 -3.94 -8.95 15.63
CA VAL A 128 -4.18 -7.62 15.05
C VAL A 128 -3.32 -7.41 13.81
N LEU A 129 -3.91 -6.83 12.77
CA LEU A 129 -3.18 -6.10 11.73
C LEU A 129 -3.10 -4.64 12.14
N ARG A 130 -1.90 -4.15 12.40
CA ARG A 130 -1.65 -2.74 12.69
C ARG A 130 -1.18 -2.02 11.44
N ILE A 131 -1.94 -1.04 10.98
CA ILE A 131 -1.50 -0.06 9.98
C ILE A 131 -0.80 1.08 10.73
N VAL A 132 0.37 1.48 10.24
CA VAL A 132 1.20 2.54 10.82
C VAL A 132 1.37 3.64 9.78
N CYS A 133 1.24 4.90 10.19
CA CYS A 133 1.59 6.04 9.35
C CYS A 133 2.44 7.08 10.11
N GLU A 134 3.32 7.74 9.37
CA GLU A 134 4.11 8.88 9.84
C GLU A 134 4.29 9.87 8.67
N TRP A 135 4.11 11.17 8.94
CA TRP A 135 4.34 12.21 7.93
C TRP A 135 5.03 13.43 8.54
N PRO A 136 6.37 13.41 8.65
CA PRO A 136 7.10 14.40 9.46
C PRO A 136 6.96 15.82 8.94
N ALA A 137 6.95 16.01 7.62
CA ALA A 137 6.87 17.36 7.08
C ALA A 137 5.54 18.06 7.46
N PHE A 138 4.49 17.31 7.75
CA PHE A 138 3.20 17.83 8.23
C PHE A 138 3.01 17.62 9.74
N GLY A 139 4.05 17.24 10.48
CA GLY A 139 3.98 17.07 11.93
C GLY A 139 3.12 15.89 12.38
N ILE A 140 2.80 14.93 11.52
CA ILE A 140 2.14 13.67 11.91
C ILE A 140 3.23 12.74 12.50
N PRO A 141 3.21 12.46 13.82
CA PRO A 141 4.11 11.48 14.41
C PRO A 141 3.70 10.06 14.00
N VAL A 142 4.50 9.06 14.37
CA VAL A 142 4.12 7.66 14.24
C VAL A 142 2.77 7.41 14.91
N THR A 143 1.76 7.09 14.10
CA THR A 143 0.38 6.88 14.50
C THR A 143 -0.12 5.55 13.93
N THR A 144 -1.07 4.91 14.60
CA THR A 144 -1.45 3.53 14.30
C THR A 144 -2.96 3.34 14.25
N LEU A 145 -3.40 2.42 13.40
CA LEU A 145 -4.77 1.91 13.35
C LEU A 145 -4.73 0.38 13.43
N ASP A 146 -5.39 -0.17 14.43
CA ASP A 146 -5.49 -1.60 14.65
C ASP A 146 -6.77 -2.14 13.99
N ILE A 147 -6.62 -3.22 13.23
CA ILE A 147 -7.68 -3.96 12.56
C ILE A 147 -7.72 -5.35 13.14
N ASP A 148 -8.91 -5.81 13.50
CA ASP A 148 -9.13 -7.15 14.02
C ASP A 148 -8.82 -8.21 12.96
N GLY A 149 -7.88 -9.10 13.27
CA GLY A 149 -7.49 -10.21 12.41
C GLY A 149 -8.62 -11.22 12.23
N GLU A 150 -9.50 -11.40 13.21
CA GLU A 150 -10.67 -12.28 13.04
C GLU A 150 -11.59 -11.74 11.94
N ALA A 151 -11.84 -10.43 11.92
CA ALA A 151 -12.61 -9.78 10.87
C ALA A 151 -11.96 -9.92 9.48
N ILE A 152 -10.63 -9.89 9.41
CA ILE A 152 -9.86 -10.12 8.17
C ILE A 152 -10.03 -11.57 7.69
N LEU A 153 -9.83 -12.56 8.56
CA LEU A 153 -9.97 -13.98 8.21
C LEU A 153 -11.41 -14.32 7.80
N ASP A 154 -12.39 -13.76 8.50
CA ASP A 154 -13.80 -13.87 8.14
C ASP A 154 -14.08 -13.29 6.75
N ALA A 155 -13.49 -12.14 6.42
CA ALA A 155 -13.59 -11.55 5.09
C ALA A 155 -12.88 -12.40 4.03
N ALA A 156 -11.70 -12.97 4.34
CA ALA A 156 -11.00 -13.90 3.45
C ALA A 156 -11.88 -15.12 3.12
N GLY A 157 -12.57 -15.68 4.13
CA GLY A 157 -13.52 -16.79 3.96
C GLY A 157 -14.75 -16.46 3.11
N ARG A 158 -15.07 -15.17 2.93
CA ARG A 158 -16.12 -14.68 2.02
C ARG A 158 -15.62 -14.32 0.62
N SER A 159 -14.30 -14.31 0.39
CA SER A 159 -13.73 -14.01 -0.92
C SER A 159 -14.09 -15.08 -1.94
N GLN A 160 -14.18 -14.69 -3.22
CA GLN A 160 -14.59 -15.58 -4.31
C GLN A 160 -13.58 -15.56 -5.45
N VAL A 161 -13.18 -16.75 -5.89
CA VAL A 161 -12.43 -16.95 -7.13
C VAL A 161 -13.38 -16.72 -8.30
N VAL A 162 -13.11 -15.70 -9.11
CA VAL A 162 -13.97 -15.33 -10.26
C VAL A 162 -13.54 -16.07 -11.52
N PHE A 163 -12.23 -16.22 -11.71
CA PHE A 163 -11.62 -16.98 -12.79
C PHE A 163 -10.65 -17.98 -12.17
N SER A 164 -10.78 -19.26 -12.52
CA SER A 164 -9.79 -20.28 -12.14
C SER A 164 -8.62 -20.23 -13.11
N ASP A 165 -7.39 -20.48 -12.66
CA ASP A 165 -6.23 -20.55 -13.57
C ASP A 165 -6.22 -21.83 -14.43
N ASP A 166 -7.13 -22.79 -14.18
CA ASP A 166 -7.24 -24.05 -14.92
C ASP A 166 -7.38 -23.90 -16.44
N HIS A 167 -7.86 -22.75 -16.90
CA HIS A 167 -8.07 -22.45 -18.32
C HIS A 167 -7.01 -21.51 -18.91
N LEU A 168 -6.08 -21.01 -18.11
CA LEU A 168 -5.00 -20.18 -18.61
C LEU A 168 -4.01 -21.06 -19.37
N PRO A 169 -3.60 -20.69 -20.60
CA PRO A 169 -2.54 -21.41 -21.28
C PRO A 169 -1.28 -21.32 -20.44
N TYR A 170 -0.58 -22.44 -20.29
CA TYR A 170 0.77 -22.41 -19.72
C TYR A 170 1.61 -21.43 -20.55
N PRO A 171 2.31 -20.45 -19.92
CA PRO A 171 3.15 -19.54 -20.67
C PRO A 171 4.11 -20.37 -21.54
N PRO A 172 4.29 -20.04 -22.82
CA PRO A 172 5.20 -20.79 -23.67
C PRO A 172 6.55 -20.88 -22.97
N ALA A 173 7.16 -22.06 -22.99
CA ALA A 173 8.52 -22.22 -22.47
C ALA A 173 9.39 -21.13 -23.11
N PRO A 174 10.27 -20.46 -22.34
CA PRO A 174 11.11 -19.40 -22.90
C PRO A 174 11.81 -19.95 -24.15
N GLU A 175 11.54 -19.34 -25.29
CA GLU A 175 12.17 -19.74 -26.54
C GLU A 175 13.67 -19.52 -26.38
N ALA A 176 14.47 -20.57 -26.62
CA ALA A 176 15.92 -20.54 -26.43
C ALA A 176 16.64 -19.49 -27.30
N ASP A 177 15.93 -18.90 -28.27
CA ASP A 177 16.46 -18.00 -29.30
C ASP A 177 15.65 -16.70 -29.48
N ASP A 178 14.83 -16.25 -28.50
CA ASP A 178 14.19 -14.92 -28.58
C ASP A 178 15.17 -13.82 -28.17
N PRO A 179 15.69 -13.00 -29.11
CA PRO A 179 16.47 -11.83 -28.74
C PRO A 179 15.47 -10.79 -28.26
N GLY A 180 15.11 -10.85 -26.97
CA GLY A 180 14.06 -10.02 -26.38
C GLY A 180 14.20 -8.51 -26.70
N TRP A 181 13.21 -7.72 -26.29
CA TRP A 181 12.93 -6.29 -26.55
C TRP A 181 14.09 -5.27 -26.76
N THR A 182 15.34 -5.63 -26.53
CA THR A 182 16.57 -4.90 -26.87
C THR A 182 16.83 -4.64 -28.36
N ALA A 183 16.03 -5.16 -29.29
CA ALA A 183 16.31 -5.05 -30.74
C ALA A 183 15.82 -3.76 -31.43
N TYR A 184 15.26 -2.77 -30.71
CA TYR A 184 14.95 -1.45 -31.26
C TYR A 184 15.74 -0.36 -30.53
N THR A 185 16.93 -0.05 -31.06
CA THR A 185 17.65 1.21 -30.84
C THR A 185 17.92 1.87 -32.19
#